data_AF-A0AAD8VDZ7-F1
#
_entry.id   AF-A0AAD8VDZ7-F1
#
_cell.length_a   1.000
_cell.length_b   1.000
_cell.length_c   1.000
_cell.angle_alpha   90.00
_cell.angle_beta   90.00
_cell.angle_gamma   90.00
#
_symmetry.space_group_name_H-M   'P 1'
#
loop_
_entity.id
_entity.type
_entity.pdbx_description
1 polymer ?
#
loop_
_entity_poly.entity_id
_entity_poly.type
_entity_poly.pdbx_seq_one_letter_code
_entity_poly.pdbx_strand_id
1 'polypeptide(L)'
;MAPPPAVGVPHRKATGAPRALQAGDALPLPIRHTNLIFSALFAVSLAYLMRRWRAKIRSSIPFHVVSLTEILATFVLVASLIYLLSFFGIAFVQSIVSSTDEDEDFLVASSSTSSTAKAQAPAPPTQCGLLGSADAVSEKMPEEDEEIVAGVVAGKIPSYVLETKIGDCRRAAGLRREALRRITGRQIEGLPLDGFDYASILGQCCELPVGYVQLPVGIAGPLLLDGQRFYVPMATTEGCLVASTNRGCKAIAESGGASSVVLRDAMTRAPVARFPTALQAAQLKAFLEDPANFDTLSVVFNRSSRFGRLQTVQCAMAGRNIYMRFSCSTGDAMGMNMISKGVQNVLDYLQDDFPDMDVISISGNFCSDKKSAAVNWIEGRGKSVVCEAVIKEEIVRKVLKTNVQSLVELNVIKNLAGSAVAGALGGFNAHASNIVSAIFIATGQDPAQNVESSQCITMLEAINDGRDLHISVTMPSIEVGTVGGGTQLASQSACLDLLGVKGANRESPGTNARILATVVAGGVLAGELSLLSALAAGQLVKSHMKYNRSSRDMSKAASLSLTP
;
A
#
# COMPACT_ATOMS: atom_id res chain seq x y z
N MET A 1 -82.21 -11.05 7.33
CA MET A 1 -81.66 -12.05 6.39
C MET A 1 -80.83 -11.30 5.35
N ALA A 2 -79.64 -11.82 5.08
CA ALA A 2 -78.46 -11.09 4.59
C ALA A 2 -78.61 -10.39 3.23
N PRO A 3 -77.88 -9.28 3.00
CA PRO A 3 -77.68 -8.69 1.68
C PRO A 3 -76.75 -9.59 0.82
N PRO A 4 -76.82 -9.46 -0.52
CA PRO A 4 -76.06 -10.30 -1.47
C PRO A 4 -74.55 -10.01 -1.41
N PRO A 5 -73.70 -10.97 -1.82
CA PRO A 5 -72.26 -10.86 -1.67
C PRO A 5 -71.65 -9.82 -2.61
N ALA A 6 -70.67 -9.09 -2.08
CA ALA A 6 -69.88 -8.11 -2.78
C ALA A 6 -69.03 -8.74 -3.90
N VAL A 7 -68.91 -7.99 -4.99
CA VAL A 7 -68.12 -8.26 -6.19
C VAL A 7 -66.66 -8.56 -5.83
N GLY A 8 -66.15 -9.71 -6.27
CA GLY A 8 -64.76 -10.12 -6.11
C GLY A 8 -63.82 -9.26 -6.97
N VAL A 9 -62.83 -8.65 -6.32
CA VAL A 9 -61.62 -8.13 -6.96
C VAL A 9 -60.78 -9.34 -7.40
N PRO A 10 -60.30 -9.41 -8.66
CA PRO A 10 -59.53 -10.55 -9.11
C PRO A 10 -58.17 -10.60 -8.40
N HIS A 11 -57.88 -11.73 -7.76
CA HIS A 11 -56.55 -12.09 -7.29
C HIS A 11 -55.54 -12.02 -8.44
N ARG A 12 -54.69 -10.99 -8.42
CA ARG A 12 -53.42 -11.01 -9.17
C ARG A 12 -52.59 -12.15 -8.61
N LYS A 13 -52.47 -13.24 -9.39
CA LYS A 13 -51.41 -14.24 -9.21
C LYS A 13 -50.08 -13.49 -9.14
N ALA A 14 -49.36 -13.64 -8.03
CA ALA A 14 -47.97 -13.26 -7.94
C ALA A 14 -47.20 -14.06 -8.99
N THR A 15 -46.91 -13.44 -10.13
CA THR A 15 -45.90 -13.90 -11.07
C THR A 15 -44.59 -13.90 -10.32
N GLY A 16 -44.08 -15.10 -10.01
CA GLY A 16 -42.79 -15.27 -9.35
C GLY A 16 -41.72 -14.50 -10.10
N ALA A 17 -40.91 -13.74 -9.36
CA ALA A 17 -39.69 -13.15 -9.87
C ALA A 17 -38.83 -14.25 -10.53
N PRO A 18 -38.16 -13.98 -11.67
CA PRO A 18 -37.29 -14.96 -12.29
C PRO A 18 -36.15 -15.27 -11.30
N ARG A 19 -36.03 -16.55 -10.92
CA ARG A 19 -34.92 -17.06 -10.14
C ARG A 19 -33.64 -16.73 -10.90
N ALA A 20 -32.73 -15.97 -10.29
CA ALA A 20 -31.42 -15.69 -10.88
C ALA A 20 -30.72 -17.03 -11.18
N LEU A 21 -30.44 -17.29 -12.46
CA LEU A 21 -29.66 -18.45 -12.90
C LEU A 21 -28.30 -18.40 -12.18
N GLN A 22 -28.06 -19.36 -11.29
CA GLN A 22 -26.74 -19.56 -10.70
C GLN A 22 -25.91 -20.43 -11.65
N ALA A 23 -24.62 -20.12 -11.80
CA ALA A 23 -23.69 -20.88 -12.66
C ALA A 23 -23.57 -22.39 -12.30
N GLY A 24 -24.16 -22.82 -11.17
CA GLY A 24 -24.29 -24.22 -10.79
C GLY A 24 -25.34 -25.02 -11.58
N ASP A 25 -26.21 -24.38 -12.36
CA ASP A 25 -27.29 -25.05 -13.11
C ASP A 25 -26.82 -25.63 -14.47
N ALA A 26 -25.56 -25.40 -14.86
CA ALA A 26 -25.03 -25.82 -16.17
C ALA A 26 -24.56 -27.29 -16.24
N LEU A 27 -24.37 -27.97 -15.09
CA LEU A 27 -23.88 -29.34 -15.03
C LEU A 27 -24.69 -30.16 -14.01
N PRO A 28 -25.08 -31.41 -14.30
CA PRO A 28 -25.96 -32.22 -13.44
C PRO A 28 -25.27 -32.79 -12.18
N LEU A 29 -24.17 -32.20 -11.72
CA LEU A 29 -23.34 -32.70 -10.62
C LEU A 29 -23.10 -31.62 -9.56
N PRO A 30 -23.03 -31.97 -8.26
CA PRO A 30 -22.76 -30.99 -7.21
C PRO A 30 -21.42 -30.28 -7.40
N ILE A 31 -21.40 -28.95 -7.21
CA ILE A 31 -20.26 -28.03 -7.45
C ILE A 31 -18.95 -28.50 -6.82
N ARG A 32 -19.01 -29.08 -5.61
CA ARG A 32 -17.83 -29.58 -4.91
C ARG A 32 -17.14 -30.72 -5.68
N HIS A 33 -17.92 -31.57 -6.35
CA HIS A 33 -17.40 -32.68 -7.12
C HIS A 33 -16.87 -32.22 -8.48
N THR A 34 -17.55 -31.31 -9.18
CA THR A 34 -17.04 -30.74 -10.43
C THR A 34 -15.75 -29.95 -10.21
N ASN A 35 -15.66 -29.14 -9.15
CA ASN A 35 -14.43 -28.41 -8.82
C ASN A 35 -13.26 -29.35 -8.49
N LEU A 36 -13.52 -30.43 -7.76
CA LEU A 36 -12.50 -31.44 -7.47
C LEU A 36 -12.02 -32.14 -8.75
N ILE A 37 -12.94 -32.50 -9.65
CA ILE A 37 -12.63 -33.14 -10.92
C ILE A 37 -11.78 -32.22 -11.81
N PHE A 38 -12.19 -30.98 -12.02
CA PHE A 38 -11.43 -30.04 -12.87
C PHE A 38 -10.10 -29.62 -12.25
N SER A 39 -9.99 -29.53 -10.92
CA SER A 39 -8.71 -29.30 -10.25
C SER A 39 -7.75 -30.48 -10.41
N ALA A 40 -8.26 -31.72 -10.31
CA ALA A 40 -7.47 -32.93 -10.53
C ALA A 40 -7.04 -33.05 -11.99
N LEU A 41 -7.94 -32.80 -12.95
CA LEU A 41 -7.63 -32.82 -14.39
C LEU A 41 -6.59 -31.75 -14.76
N PHE A 42 -6.69 -30.55 -14.17
CA PHE A 42 -5.69 -29.49 -14.34
C PHE A 42 -4.32 -29.93 -13.83
N ALA A 43 -4.24 -30.42 -12.57
CA ALA A 43 -2.98 -30.83 -11.96
C ALA A 43 -2.32 -32.00 -12.70
N VAL A 44 -3.10 -33.01 -13.11
CA VAL A 44 -2.60 -34.18 -13.84
C VAL A 44 -2.11 -33.79 -15.24
N SER A 45 -2.87 -32.96 -15.97
CA SER A 45 -2.50 -32.51 -17.30
C SER A 45 -1.25 -31.63 -17.27
N LEU A 46 -1.14 -30.74 -16.29
CA LEU A 46 0.04 -29.89 -16.07
C LEU A 46 1.27 -30.74 -15.73
N ALA A 47 1.16 -31.68 -14.80
CA ALA A 47 2.25 -32.57 -14.43
C ALA A 47 2.71 -33.44 -15.61
N TYR A 48 1.78 -33.93 -16.42
CA TYR A 48 2.08 -34.69 -17.63
C TYR A 48 2.84 -33.84 -18.67
N LEU A 49 2.35 -32.64 -18.98
CA LEU A 49 2.98 -31.73 -19.95
C LEU A 49 4.38 -31.31 -19.48
N MET A 50 4.54 -30.97 -18.20
CA MET A 50 5.85 -30.62 -17.62
C MET A 50 6.86 -31.77 -17.72
N ARG A 51 6.41 -33.02 -17.50
CA ARG A 51 7.25 -34.21 -17.67
C ARG A 51 7.65 -34.42 -19.13
N ARG A 52 6.73 -34.21 -20.08
CA ARG A 52 7.00 -34.36 -21.52
C ARG A 52 7.91 -33.27 -22.06
N TRP A 53 7.69 -32.01 -21.67
CA TRP A 53 8.56 -30.90 -22.03
C TRP A 53 9.97 -31.10 -21.48
N ARG A 54 10.11 -31.59 -20.24
CA ARG A 54 11.42 -31.95 -19.68
C ARG A 54 12.11 -33.07 -20.47
N ALA A 55 11.36 -34.05 -20.97
CA ALA A 55 11.91 -35.10 -21.83
C ALA A 55 12.36 -34.57 -23.19
N LYS A 56 11.59 -33.65 -23.80
CA LYS A 56 11.97 -32.98 -25.06
C LYS A 56 13.22 -32.13 -24.94
N ILE A 57 13.37 -31.39 -23.83
CA ILE A 57 14.60 -30.64 -23.52
C ILE A 57 15.81 -31.58 -23.49
N ARG A 58 15.69 -32.74 -22.83
CA ARG A 58 16.80 -33.71 -22.71
C ARG A 58 17.14 -34.43 -24.01
N SER A 59 16.19 -34.52 -24.94
CA SER A 59 16.36 -35.21 -26.23
C SER A 59 16.52 -34.24 -27.40
N SER A 60 16.65 -32.94 -27.13
CA SER A 60 16.76 -31.86 -28.12
C SER A 60 15.66 -31.87 -29.18
N ILE A 61 14.47 -32.38 -28.83
CA ILE A 61 13.30 -32.37 -29.72
C ILE A 61 12.65 -30.99 -29.63
N PRO A 62 12.44 -30.29 -30.77
CA PRO A 62 11.79 -28.99 -30.77
C PRO A 62 10.37 -29.03 -30.18
N PHE A 63 10.01 -28.03 -29.36
CA PHE A 63 8.72 -28.00 -28.67
C PHE A 63 7.50 -27.92 -29.58
N HIS A 64 7.66 -27.43 -30.81
CA HIS A 64 6.58 -27.36 -31.80
C HIS A 64 6.21 -28.74 -32.38
N VAL A 65 7.01 -29.78 -32.15
CA VAL A 65 6.70 -31.16 -32.53
C VAL A 65 5.82 -31.77 -31.45
N VAL A 66 4.50 -31.68 -31.58
CA VAL A 66 3.53 -32.07 -30.54
C VAL A 66 2.88 -33.42 -30.89
N SER A 67 2.88 -34.36 -29.94
CA SER A 67 2.19 -35.65 -30.07
C SER A 67 0.69 -35.52 -29.78
N LEU A 68 -0.13 -36.43 -30.31
CA LEU A 68 -1.58 -36.43 -30.07
C LEU A 68 -1.94 -36.38 -28.58
N THR A 69 -1.17 -37.08 -27.72
CA THR A 69 -1.38 -37.08 -26.27
C THR A 69 -1.04 -35.74 -25.61
N GLU A 70 -0.08 -34.99 -26.15
CA GLU A 70 0.23 -33.64 -25.69
C GLU A 70 -0.83 -32.64 -26.13
N ILE A 71 -1.36 -32.76 -27.35
CA ILE A 71 -2.49 -31.93 -27.83
C ILE A 71 -3.71 -32.14 -26.92
N LEU A 72 -4.06 -33.39 -26.63
CA LEU A 72 -5.17 -33.72 -25.73
C LEU A 72 -4.94 -33.19 -24.31
N ALA A 73 -3.74 -33.35 -23.75
CA ALA A 73 -3.41 -32.83 -22.44
C ALA A 73 -3.44 -31.29 -22.39
N THR A 74 -3.00 -30.60 -23.44
CA THR A 74 -3.11 -29.14 -23.55
C THR A 74 -4.56 -28.71 -23.62
N PHE A 75 -5.40 -29.40 -24.39
CA PHE A 75 -6.83 -29.10 -24.46
C PHE A 75 -7.52 -29.29 -23.10
N VAL A 76 -7.25 -30.40 -22.41
CA VAL A 76 -7.79 -30.67 -21.06
C VAL A 76 -7.30 -29.64 -20.05
N LEU A 77 -6.03 -29.24 -20.12
CA LEU A 77 -5.46 -28.19 -19.27
C LEU A 77 -6.17 -26.84 -19.48
N VAL A 78 -6.34 -26.42 -20.74
CA VAL A 78 -7.00 -25.15 -21.09
C VAL A 78 -8.48 -25.17 -20.71
N ALA A 79 -9.20 -26.25 -21.01
CA ALA A 79 -10.60 -26.40 -20.64
C ALA A 79 -10.80 -26.37 -19.11
N SER A 80 -9.92 -27.05 -18.37
CA SER A 80 -9.96 -27.03 -16.90
C SER A 80 -9.60 -25.65 -16.34
N LEU A 81 -8.64 -24.95 -16.94
CA LEU A 81 -8.26 -23.59 -16.57
C LEU A 81 -9.40 -22.60 -16.81
N ILE A 82 -10.06 -22.66 -17.97
CA ILE A 82 -11.22 -21.82 -18.28
C ILE A 82 -12.33 -22.08 -17.25
N TYR A 83 -12.64 -23.34 -16.96
CA TYR A 83 -13.64 -23.69 -15.94
C TYR A 83 -13.28 -23.11 -14.56
N LEU A 84 -12.03 -23.29 -14.10
CA LEU A 84 -11.58 -22.79 -12.80
C LEU A 84 -11.58 -21.26 -12.75
N LEU A 85 -11.16 -20.58 -13.82
CA LEU A 85 -11.18 -19.11 -13.90
C LEU A 85 -12.60 -18.54 -13.96
N SER A 86 -13.51 -19.17 -14.70
CA SER A 86 -14.90 -18.73 -14.77
C SER A 86 -15.62 -18.90 -13.43
N PHE A 87 -15.36 -19.97 -12.68
CA PHE A 87 -16.04 -20.23 -11.42
C PHE A 87 -15.43 -19.46 -10.22
N PHE A 88 -14.09 -19.36 -10.13
CA PHE A 88 -13.45 -18.52 -9.11
C PHE A 88 -13.55 -17.02 -9.44
N GLY A 89 -13.62 -16.65 -10.72
CA GLY A 89 -13.75 -15.26 -11.17
C GLY A 89 -15.10 -14.63 -10.86
N ILE A 90 -16.21 -15.40 -10.88
CA ILE A 90 -17.55 -14.86 -10.56
C ILE A 90 -17.70 -14.55 -9.07
N ALA A 91 -17.10 -15.35 -8.17
CA ALA A 91 -17.07 -15.05 -6.73
C ALA A 91 -16.28 -13.76 -6.43
N PHE A 92 -15.23 -13.48 -7.21
CA PHE A 92 -14.46 -12.25 -7.13
C PHE A 92 -15.23 -11.05 -7.71
N VAL A 93 -15.92 -11.21 -8.85
CA VAL A 93 -16.72 -10.15 -9.48
C VAL A 93 -17.97 -9.80 -8.66
N GLN A 94 -18.66 -10.77 -8.07
CA GLN A 94 -19.81 -10.50 -7.19
C GLN A 94 -19.42 -9.79 -5.89
N SER A 95 -18.22 -10.05 -5.36
CA SER A 95 -17.65 -9.31 -4.22
C SER A 95 -17.34 -7.84 -4.57
N ILE A 96 -17.02 -7.55 -5.84
CA ILE A 96 -16.73 -6.19 -6.32
C ILE A 96 -18.01 -5.43 -6.66
N VAL A 97 -18.99 -6.09 -7.28
CA VAL A 97 -20.28 -5.46 -7.62
C VAL A 97 -21.07 -5.13 -6.35
N SER A 98 -21.05 -5.99 -5.33
CA SER A 98 -21.73 -5.72 -4.06
C SER A 98 -21.10 -4.59 -3.24
N SER A 99 -19.84 -4.21 -3.52
CA SER A 99 -19.17 -3.08 -2.85
C SER A 99 -19.36 -1.76 -3.58
N THR A 100 -20.05 -1.75 -4.73
CA THR A 100 -20.22 -0.51 -5.54
C THR A 100 -21.57 0.17 -5.30
N ASP A 101 -22.56 -0.52 -4.73
CA ASP A 101 -23.93 -0.01 -4.57
C ASP A 101 -24.16 0.72 -3.22
N GLU A 102 -23.19 0.74 -2.29
CA GLU A 102 -23.36 1.35 -0.95
C GLU A 102 -22.68 2.72 -0.77
N ASP A 103 -21.93 3.21 -1.77
CA ASP A 103 -21.11 4.43 -1.64
C ASP A 103 -21.88 5.75 -1.93
N GLU A 104 -23.16 5.70 -2.31
CA GLU A 104 -23.94 6.89 -2.75
C GLU A 104 -24.70 7.63 -1.64
N ASP A 105 -24.80 7.11 -0.40
CA ASP A 105 -25.64 7.71 0.65
C ASP A 105 -24.88 8.52 1.72
N PHE A 106 -23.57 8.73 1.59
CA PHE A 106 -22.75 9.37 2.63
C PHE A 106 -22.42 10.85 2.36
N LEU A 107 -23.45 11.70 2.30
CA LEU A 107 -23.30 13.16 2.34
C LEU A 107 -24.31 13.82 3.28
N VAL A 108 -23.98 13.97 4.58
CA VAL A 108 -24.66 14.96 5.45
C VAL A 108 -23.69 15.66 6.44
N ALA A 109 -23.61 16.97 6.23
CA ALA A 109 -23.47 18.11 7.15
C ALA A 109 -22.41 18.11 8.27
N SER A 110 -21.36 18.91 8.05
CA SER A 110 -20.54 19.50 9.12
C SER A 110 -21.25 20.71 9.75
N SER A 111 -21.68 20.61 11.01
CA SER A 111 -22.03 21.77 11.83
C SER A 111 -20.83 22.20 12.69
N SER A 112 -20.38 23.44 12.48
CA SER A 112 -19.38 24.12 13.29
C SER A 112 -19.95 24.52 14.65
N THR A 113 -19.36 24.02 15.74
CA THR A 113 -19.46 24.66 17.06
C THR A 113 -18.09 24.70 17.72
N SER A 114 -17.60 25.92 17.91
CA SER A 114 -16.45 26.25 18.74
C SER A 114 -16.76 26.02 20.21
N SER A 115 -15.98 25.17 20.89
CA SER A 115 -15.92 25.19 22.35
C SER A 115 -14.48 25.09 22.83
N THR A 116 -13.98 26.19 23.36
CA THR A 116 -12.79 26.28 24.20
C THR A 116 -13.01 25.50 25.49
N ALA A 117 -12.29 24.39 25.70
CA ALA A 117 -12.18 23.72 26.99
C ALA A 117 -10.69 23.52 27.35
N LYS A 118 -10.33 23.98 28.55
CA LYS A 118 -8.97 23.93 29.12
C LYS A 118 -8.55 22.49 29.40
N ALA A 119 -7.29 22.19 29.10
CA ALA A 119 -6.65 20.90 29.34
C ALA A 119 -6.60 20.57 30.85
N GLN A 120 -7.12 19.41 31.22
CA GLN A 120 -6.85 18.72 32.48
C GLN A 120 -6.16 17.38 32.16
N ALA A 121 -5.11 17.06 32.93
CA ALA A 121 -4.31 15.85 32.74
C ALA A 121 -5.15 14.58 32.99
N PRO A 122 -4.97 13.51 32.20
CA PRO A 122 -5.72 12.27 32.38
C PRO A 122 -5.25 11.49 33.61
N ALA A 123 -6.21 11.04 34.41
CA ALA A 123 -6.02 10.06 35.48
C ALA A 123 -5.58 8.70 34.90
N PRO A 124 -4.89 7.83 35.66
CA PRO A 124 -4.44 6.54 35.17
C PRO A 124 -5.62 5.64 34.77
N PRO A 125 -5.49 4.81 33.71
CA PRO A 125 -6.59 4.02 33.20
C PRO A 125 -6.98 2.92 34.19
N THR A 126 -8.27 2.83 34.48
CA THR A 126 -8.87 1.71 35.19
C THR A 126 -8.78 0.46 34.31
N GLN A 127 -8.21 -0.63 34.84
CA GLN A 127 -8.20 -1.92 34.15
C GLN A 127 -9.64 -2.37 33.86
N CYS A 128 -9.93 -2.64 32.60
CA CYS A 128 -11.20 -3.22 32.18
C CYS A 128 -11.09 -4.75 32.30
N GLY A 129 -11.94 -5.36 33.13
CA GLY A 129 -11.95 -6.80 33.43
C GLY A 129 -12.31 -7.75 32.26
N LEU A 130 -12.33 -7.26 31.03
CA LEU A 130 -12.74 -8.04 29.84
C LEU A 130 -11.70 -9.07 29.38
N LEU A 131 -10.48 -9.09 29.95
CA LEU A 131 -9.45 -10.11 29.66
C LEU A 131 -8.64 -10.41 30.92
N GLY A 132 -9.13 -11.35 31.73
CA GLY A 132 -8.39 -11.92 32.85
C GLY A 132 -7.32 -12.91 32.40
N SER A 133 -6.13 -12.81 33.01
CA SER A 133 -5.14 -13.90 33.07
C SER A 133 -5.79 -15.20 33.53
N ALA A 134 -5.23 -16.36 33.16
CA ALA A 134 -5.79 -17.70 33.37
C ALA A 134 -6.20 -18.10 34.82
N ASP A 135 -5.98 -17.24 35.82
CA ASP A 135 -6.40 -17.40 37.21
C ASP A 135 -7.43 -16.34 37.70
N ALA A 136 -8.00 -15.51 36.82
CA ALA A 136 -9.04 -14.56 37.18
C ALA A 136 -10.44 -15.18 37.01
N VAL A 137 -11.23 -15.14 38.08
CA VAL A 137 -12.64 -15.55 38.11
C VAL A 137 -13.38 -14.91 36.94
N SER A 138 -14.08 -15.72 36.14
CA SER A 138 -14.87 -15.28 34.99
C SER A 138 -15.95 -14.29 35.42
N GLU A 139 -15.63 -13.00 35.44
CA GLU A 139 -16.64 -11.95 35.58
C GLU A 139 -17.60 -12.08 34.40
N LYS A 140 -18.88 -12.25 34.72
CA LYS A 140 -19.94 -12.41 33.74
C LYS A 140 -20.07 -11.09 32.98
N MET A 141 -20.01 -11.15 31.64
CA MET A 141 -20.15 -9.96 30.80
C MET A 141 -21.45 -9.22 31.14
N PRO A 142 -21.45 -7.87 31.20
CA PRO A 142 -22.67 -7.10 31.47
C PRO A 142 -23.81 -7.49 30.52
N GLU A 143 -25.05 -7.53 31.00
CA GLU A 143 -26.20 -7.97 30.19
C GLU A 143 -26.39 -7.10 28.93
N GLU A 144 -26.14 -5.79 29.03
CA GLU A 144 -26.18 -4.88 27.89
C GLU A 144 -25.15 -5.26 26.81
N ASP A 145 -23.92 -5.60 27.21
CA ASP A 145 -22.86 -6.03 26.30
C ASP A 145 -23.22 -7.38 25.64
N GLU A 146 -23.84 -8.29 26.39
CA GLU A 146 -24.34 -9.58 25.89
C GLU A 146 -25.43 -9.40 24.83
N GLU A 147 -26.39 -8.51 25.07
CA GLU A 147 -27.44 -8.18 24.10
C GLU A 147 -26.88 -7.57 22.82
N ILE A 148 -25.92 -6.63 22.94
CA ILE A 148 -25.26 -6.01 21.79
C ILE A 148 -24.51 -7.07 20.98
N VAL A 149 -23.69 -7.90 21.64
CA VAL A 149 -22.93 -8.96 20.99
C VAL A 149 -23.86 -9.97 20.31
N ALA A 150 -24.89 -10.44 21.01
CA ALA A 150 -25.89 -11.35 20.44
C ALA A 150 -26.62 -10.72 19.24
N GLY A 151 -26.91 -9.41 19.30
CA GLY A 151 -27.49 -8.65 18.21
C GLY A 151 -26.57 -8.57 16.98
N VAL A 152 -25.26 -8.37 17.18
CA VAL A 152 -24.27 -8.39 16.10
C VAL A 152 -24.13 -9.80 15.50
N VAL A 153 -24.03 -10.82 16.35
CA VAL A 153 -23.92 -12.23 15.91
C VAL A 153 -25.15 -12.65 15.10
N ALA A 154 -26.35 -12.20 15.50
CA ALA A 154 -27.59 -12.48 14.80
C ALA A 154 -27.83 -11.60 13.56
N GLY A 155 -26.92 -10.67 13.23
CA GLY A 155 -27.08 -9.73 12.11
C GLY A 155 -28.14 -8.64 12.33
N LYS A 156 -28.67 -8.48 13.54
CA LYS A 156 -29.67 -7.45 13.89
C LYS A 156 -29.03 -6.08 14.10
N ILE A 157 -27.77 -6.05 14.55
CA ILE A 157 -26.99 -4.83 14.74
C ILE A 157 -25.80 -4.88 13.78
N PRO A 158 -25.71 -3.97 12.79
CA PRO A 158 -24.52 -3.89 11.95
C PRO A 158 -23.28 -3.54 12.79
N SER A 159 -22.16 -4.23 12.56
CA SER A 159 -20.97 -4.02 13.40
C SER A 159 -20.34 -2.63 13.24
N TYR A 160 -20.50 -1.98 12.08
CA TYR A 160 -19.88 -0.68 11.80
C TYR A 160 -20.54 0.50 12.51
N VAL A 161 -21.73 0.32 13.09
CA VAL A 161 -22.42 1.39 13.83
C VAL A 161 -22.10 1.42 15.33
N LEU A 162 -21.31 0.46 15.83
CA LEU A 162 -21.08 0.28 17.27
C LEU A 162 -20.44 1.52 17.91
N GLU A 163 -19.46 2.14 17.27
CA GLU A 163 -18.79 3.34 17.76
C GLU A 163 -19.80 4.50 17.94
N THR A 164 -20.68 4.69 16.96
CA THR A 164 -21.68 5.77 17.00
C THR A 164 -22.80 5.49 18.01
N LYS A 165 -23.24 4.23 18.13
CA LYS A 165 -24.32 3.85 19.05
C LYS A 165 -23.88 3.84 20.52
N ILE A 166 -22.66 3.40 20.78
CA ILE A 166 -22.15 3.21 22.15
C ILE A 166 -21.49 4.51 22.66
N GLY A 167 -20.87 5.29 21.77
CA GLY A 167 -20.12 6.49 22.15
C GLY A 167 -18.74 6.20 22.77
N ASP A 168 -18.40 4.93 23.00
CA ASP A 168 -17.09 4.47 23.46
C ASP A 168 -16.47 3.55 22.39
N CYS A 169 -15.45 4.08 21.70
CA CYS A 169 -14.78 3.39 20.61
C CYS A 169 -13.99 2.15 21.08
N ARG A 170 -13.44 2.17 22.30
CA ARG A 170 -12.69 1.03 22.86
C ARG A 170 -13.66 -0.08 23.23
N ARG A 171 -14.78 0.25 23.88
CA ARG A 171 -15.86 -0.72 24.17
C ARG A 171 -16.42 -1.30 22.86
N ALA A 172 -16.69 -0.48 21.86
CA ALA A 172 -17.15 -0.94 20.55
C ALA A 172 -16.20 -1.96 19.90
N ALA A 173 -14.89 -1.69 19.90
CA ALA A 173 -13.88 -2.62 19.40
C ALA A 173 -13.86 -3.95 20.18
N GLY A 174 -14.02 -3.89 21.51
CA GLY A 174 -14.10 -5.07 22.37
C GLY A 174 -15.33 -5.94 22.08
N LEU A 175 -16.52 -5.33 21.97
CA LEU A 175 -17.76 -6.04 21.64
C LEU A 175 -17.71 -6.65 20.24
N ARG A 176 -17.13 -5.94 19.27
CA ARG A 176 -16.90 -6.48 17.92
C ARG A 176 -15.99 -7.70 17.95
N ARG A 177 -14.88 -7.63 18.69
CA ARG A 177 -13.95 -8.75 18.87
C ARG A 177 -14.64 -9.97 19.48
N GLU A 178 -15.48 -9.76 20.49
CA GLU A 178 -16.25 -10.84 21.12
C GLU A 178 -17.31 -11.43 20.18
N ALA A 179 -18.02 -10.60 19.41
CA ALA A 179 -18.92 -11.08 18.38
C ALA A 179 -18.19 -11.93 17.32
N LEU A 180 -17.02 -11.50 16.85
CA LEU A 180 -16.19 -12.28 15.93
C LEU A 180 -15.75 -13.61 16.54
N ARG A 181 -15.40 -13.65 17.82
CA ARG A 181 -15.06 -14.91 18.52
C ARG A 181 -16.22 -15.90 18.46
N ARG A 182 -17.45 -15.44 18.68
CA ARG A 182 -18.66 -16.29 18.63
C ARG A 182 -19.01 -16.73 17.22
N ILE A 183 -18.92 -15.84 16.23
CA ILE A 183 -19.20 -16.14 14.83
C ILE A 183 -18.21 -17.19 14.29
N THR A 184 -16.93 -17.02 14.61
CA THR A 184 -15.86 -17.84 14.02
C THR A 184 -15.49 -19.07 14.85
N GLY A 185 -15.82 -19.07 16.15
CA GLY A 185 -15.33 -20.06 17.11
C GLY A 185 -13.82 -19.97 17.36
N ARG A 186 -13.16 -18.89 16.96
CA ARG A 186 -11.70 -18.71 17.07
C ARG A 186 -11.35 -17.60 18.05
N GLN A 187 -10.28 -17.83 18.81
CA GLN A 187 -9.71 -16.83 19.71
C GLN A 187 -8.78 -15.87 18.95
N ILE A 188 -8.68 -14.63 19.40
CA ILE A 188 -7.78 -13.59 18.87
C ILE A 188 -6.79 -13.17 19.97
N GLU A 189 -6.38 -14.13 20.81
CA GLU A 189 -5.35 -13.92 21.83
C GLU A 189 -4.03 -13.46 21.16
N GLY A 190 -3.34 -12.49 21.77
CA GLY A 190 -2.11 -11.92 21.23
C GLY A 190 -2.29 -10.70 20.32
N LEU A 191 -3.52 -10.37 19.88
CA LEU A 191 -3.83 -9.04 19.34
C LEU A 191 -4.25 -8.14 20.51
N PRO A 192 -3.48 -7.11 20.89
CA PRO A 192 -3.87 -6.23 22.00
C PRO A 192 -5.13 -5.43 21.68
N LEU A 193 -5.93 -5.18 22.72
CA LEU A 193 -7.08 -4.27 22.65
C LEU A 193 -6.78 -2.98 23.41
N ASP A 194 -6.16 -3.07 24.59
CA ASP A 194 -5.86 -1.92 25.45
C ASP A 194 -4.58 -1.18 25.05
N GLY A 195 -4.46 0.06 25.53
CA GLY A 195 -3.29 0.91 25.27
C GLY A 195 -3.29 1.62 23.91
N PHE A 196 -4.44 1.64 23.21
CA PHE A 196 -4.62 2.33 21.94
C PHE A 196 -5.80 3.30 22.01
N ASP A 197 -5.60 4.51 21.49
CA ASP A 197 -6.64 5.54 21.40
C ASP A 197 -7.52 5.30 20.17
N TYR A 198 -8.60 4.53 20.32
CA TYR A 198 -9.53 4.24 19.23
C TYR A 198 -10.31 5.48 18.74
N ALA A 199 -10.42 6.54 19.54
CA ALA A 199 -11.07 7.76 19.08
C ALA A 199 -10.22 8.44 17.99
N SER A 200 -8.89 8.31 18.05
CA SER A 200 -7.96 8.90 17.07
C SER A 200 -8.01 8.29 15.67
N ILE A 201 -8.61 7.10 15.50
CA ILE A 201 -8.76 6.43 14.20
C ILE A 201 -10.15 6.52 13.60
N LEU A 202 -11.16 6.89 14.40
CA LEU A 202 -12.56 6.89 13.98
C LEU A 202 -12.79 7.86 12.81
N GLY A 203 -13.30 7.34 11.71
CA GLY A 203 -13.63 8.11 10.50
C GLY A 203 -12.40 8.65 9.74
N GLN A 204 -11.20 8.15 10.05
CA GLN A 204 -9.96 8.70 9.48
C GLN A 204 -8.94 7.64 9.08
N CYS A 205 -8.71 6.60 9.89
CA CYS A 205 -7.58 5.68 9.70
C CYS A 205 -7.98 4.21 9.52
N CYS A 206 -9.03 3.74 10.17
CA CYS A 206 -9.44 2.34 10.12
C CYS A 206 -10.89 2.18 10.57
N GLU A 207 -11.64 1.36 9.85
CA GLU A 207 -13.01 0.97 10.15
C GLU A 207 -13.03 -0.37 10.89
N LEU A 208 -14.09 -0.61 11.67
CA LEU A 208 -14.34 -1.90 12.33
C LEU A 208 -13.15 -2.43 13.17
N PRO A 209 -12.49 -1.62 14.01
CA PRO A 209 -11.31 -2.07 14.76
C PRO A 209 -11.64 -3.20 15.75
N VAL A 210 -10.71 -4.14 15.90
CA VAL A 210 -10.81 -5.28 16.85
C VAL A 210 -9.56 -5.43 17.74
N GLY A 211 -8.66 -4.45 17.64
CA GLY A 211 -7.33 -4.45 18.21
C GLY A 211 -6.35 -3.76 17.26
N TYR A 212 -5.06 -3.91 17.54
CA TYR A 212 -3.99 -3.34 16.72
C TYR A 212 -2.77 -4.28 16.69
N VAL A 213 -1.97 -4.20 15.63
CA VAL A 213 -0.74 -4.99 15.51
C VAL A 213 0.44 -4.19 16.06
N GLN A 214 1.26 -4.82 16.90
CA GLN A 214 2.51 -4.25 17.40
C GLN A 214 3.67 -4.60 16.47
N LEU A 215 4.40 -3.59 16.00
CA LEU A 215 5.59 -3.77 15.18
C LEU A 215 6.83 -3.22 15.91
N PRO A 216 7.95 -3.97 15.95
CA PRO A 216 9.19 -3.46 16.54
C PRO A 216 9.70 -2.24 15.77
N VAL A 217 10.09 -1.19 16.51
CA VAL A 217 10.74 0.01 15.94
C VAL A 217 12.20 0.03 16.38
N GLY A 218 13.11 -0.01 15.41
CA GLY A 218 14.55 0.21 15.62
C GLY A 218 14.99 1.56 15.08
N ILE A 219 16.14 2.03 15.54
CA ILE A 219 16.73 3.30 15.10
C ILE A 219 18.04 3.03 14.36
N ALA A 220 18.19 3.58 13.16
CA ALA A 220 19.44 3.60 12.41
C ALA A 220 20.03 5.02 12.38
N GLY A 221 21.29 5.19 12.80
CA GLY A 221 21.94 6.50 12.73
C GLY A 221 23.17 6.68 13.63
N PRO A 222 23.74 7.91 13.63
CA PRO A 222 23.23 9.08 12.91
C PRO A 222 23.49 8.96 11.40
N LEU A 223 22.46 9.26 10.60
CA LEU A 223 22.59 9.59 9.18
C LEU A 223 23.00 11.06 9.09
N LEU A 224 24.25 11.33 8.68
CA LEU A 224 24.73 12.68 8.40
C LEU A 224 24.31 13.06 6.96
N LEU A 225 23.31 13.93 6.83
CA LEU A 225 22.68 14.31 5.57
C LEU A 225 22.49 15.83 5.54
N ASP A 226 22.98 16.48 4.48
CA ASP A 226 22.85 17.94 4.28
C ASP A 226 23.35 18.77 5.48
N GLY A 227 24.44 18.30 6.11
CA GLY A 227 25.03 18.91 7.30
C GLY A 227 24.26 18.65 8.61
N GLN A 228 23.17 17.89 8.58
CA GLN A 228 22.34 17.56 9.75
C GLN A 228 22.43 16.08 10.12
N ARG A 229 22.12 15.74 11.38
CA ARG A 229 22.12 14.36 11.88
C ARG A 229 20.71 13.88 12.13
N PHE A 230 20.33 12.81 11.44
CA PHE A 230 19.04 12.16 11.62
C PHE A 230 19.19 10.77 12.26
N TYR A 231 18.30 10.44 13.18
CA TYR A 231 18.16 9.10 13.74
C TYR A 231 16.91 8.47 13.16
N VAL A 232 17.08 7.62 12.16
CA VAL A 232 16.01 7.15 11.27
C VAL A 232 15.21 6.03 11.97
N PRO A 233 13.91 6.25 12.29
CA PRO A 233 13.07 5.21 12.85
C PRO A 233 12.63 4.23 11.76
N MET A 234 12.69 2.94 12.08
CA MET A 234 12.41 1.83 11.16
C MET A 234 11.55 0.78 11.86
N ALA A 235 10.29 0.65 11.45
CA ALA A 235 9.36 -0.36 11.94
C ALA A 235 9.46 -1.61 11.06
N THR A 236 9.94 -2.73 11.61
CA THR A 236 10.16 -3.94 10.82
C THR A 236 10.21 -5.19 11.67
N THR A 237 9.85 -6.32 11.06
CA THR A 237 10.07 -7.67 11.60
C THR A 237 11.20 -8.41 10.89
N GLU A 238 11.85 -7.79 9.89
CA GLU A 238 12.98 -8.38 9.19
C GLU A 238 14.27 -8.22 10.01
N GLY A 239 14.81 -9.33 10.50
CA GLY A 239 16.11 -9.35 11.16
C GLY A 239 17.23 -8.85 10.23
N CYS A 240 18.26 -8.22 10.79
CA CYS A 240 19.35 -7.50 10.11
C CYS A 240 19.00 -6.15 9.46
N LEU A 241 17.74 -5.83 9.15
CA LEU A 241 17.44 -4.63 8.34
C LEU A 241 17.95 -3.33 8.99
N VAL A 242 17.55 -3.06 10.24
CA VAL A 242 17.97 -1.86 10.97
C VAL A 242 19.48 -1.84 11.19
N ALA A 243 20.08 -2.98 11.56
CA ALA A 243 21.51 -3.09 11.80
C ALA A 243 22.35 -2.85 10.53
N SER A 244 21.89 -3.36 9.38
CA SER A 244 22.50 -3.14 8.07
C SER A 244 22.41 -1.66 7.69
N THR A 245 21.24 -1.05 7.80
CA THR A 245 21.03 0.37 7.53
C THR A 245 21.92 1.24 8.43
N ASN A 246 22.00 0.91 9.72
CA ASN A 246 22.87 1.59 10.67
C ASN A 246 24.36 1.51 10.31
N ARG A 247 24.82 0.37 9.78
CA ARG A 247 26.19 0.22 9.25
C ARG A 247 26.42 1.12 8.04
N GLY A 248 25.43 1.26 7.17
CA GLY A 248 25.45 2.20 6.05
C GLY A 248 25.57 3.66 6.53
N CYS A 249 24.73 4.07 7.48
CA CYS A 249 24.77 5.41 8.08
C CYS A 249 26.16 5.69 8.67
N LYS A 250 26.76 4.71 9.35
CA LYS A 250 28.12 4.83 9.88
C LYS A 250 29.15 5.09 8.78
N ALA A 251 29.11 4.34 7.68
CA ALA A 251 30.06 4.51 6.57
C ALA A 251 29.94 5.90 5.91
N ILE A 252 28.70 6.37 5.73
CA ILE A 252 28.41 7.72 5.21
C ILE A 252 28.95 8.79 6.17
N ALA A 253 28.61 8.70 7.45
CA ALA A 253 29.02 9.69 8.46
C ALA A 253 30.55 9.75 8.64
N GLU A 254 31.25 8.61 8.68
CA GLU A 254 32.72 8.56 8.78
C GLU A 254 33.42 9.07 7.50
N SER A 255 32.70 9.16 6.38
CA SER A 255 33.23 9.68 5.11
C SER A 255 32.89 11.16 4.84
N GLY A 256 32.19 11.83 5.75
CA GLY A 256 31.87 13.26 5.66
C GLY A 256 30.38 13.57 5.46
N GLY A 257 29.53 12.54 5.33
CA GLY A 257 28.09 12.71 5.15
C GLY A 257 27.61 12.54 3.71
N ALA A 258 26.30 12.58 3.54
CA ALA A 258 25.62 12.58 2.25
C ALA A 258 25.03 13.97 1.95
N SER A 259 24.79 14.25 0.68
CA SER A 259 24.06 15.42 0.20
C SER A 259 22.84 14.98 -0.60
N SER A 260 21.75 15.74 -0.53
CA SER A 260 20.53 15.46 -1.27
C SER A 260 19.91 16.69 -1.92
N VAL A 261 19.14 16.44 -2.98
CA VAL A 261 18.41 17.47 -3.72
C VAL A 261 17.00 16.96 -4.04
N VAL A 262 16.00 17.75 -3.70
CA VAL A 262 14.62 17.55 -4.17
C VAL A 262 14.47 18.22 -5.54
N LEU A 263 14.31 17.41 -6.58
CA LEU A 263 14.20 17.86 -7.98
C LEU A 263 12.76 18.27 -8.34
N ARG A 264 11.76 17.64 -7.71
CA ARG A 264 10.34 17.88 -7.95
C ARG A 264 9.53 17.60 -6.69
N ASP A 265 8.44 18.36 -6.49
CA ASP A 265 7.46 18.17 -5.41
C ASP A 265 6.06 18.40 -5.97
N ALA A 266 5.43 17.32 -6.45
CA ALA A 266 4.16 17.33 -7.14
C ALA A 266 3.43 15.99 -6.99
N MET A 267 2.37 15.96 -6.17
CA MET A 267 1.45 14.82 -6.17
C MET A 267 0.55 14.87 -7.41
N THR A 268 0.06 13.72 -7.86
CA THR A 268 -0.73 13.63 -9.09
C THR A 268 -2.09 12.96 -8.91
N ARG A 269 -3.07 13.44 -9.67
CA ARG A 269 -4.37 12.81 -9.89
C ARG A 269 -4.70 12.86 -11.37
N ALA A 270 -5.17 11.74 -11.90
CA ALA A 270 -5.45 11.62 -13.33
C ALA A 270 -6.85 11.07 -13.60
N PRO A 271 -7.88 11.92 -13.73
CA PRO A 271 -9.19 11.51 -14.22
C PRO A 271 -9.12 11.00 -15.65
N VAL A 272 -10.08 10.15 -15.99
CA VAL A 272 -10.35 9.71 -17.35
C VAL A 272 -11.76 10.15 -17.74
N ALA A 273 -11.85 10.81 -18.89
CA ALA A 273 -13.10 11.18 -19.51
C ALA A 273 -13.19 10.60 -20.93
N ARG A 274 -14.42 10.49 -21.42
CA ARG A 274 -14.75 9.96 -22.75
C ARG A 274 -15.57 10.99 -23.51
N PHE A 275 -15.33 11.06 -24.81
CA PHE A 275 -16.10 11.88 -25.74
C PHE A 275 -16.79 11.01 -26.79
N PRO A 276 -17.79 11.54 -27.54
CA PRO A 276 -18.36 10.87 -28.69
C PRO A 276 -17.31 10.57 -29.77
N THR A 277 -16.37 11.49 -30.01
CA THR A 277 -15.31 11.34 -31.01
C THR A 277 -13.91 11.64 -30.47
N ALA A 278 -12.89 11.08 -31.13
CA ALA A 278 -11.49 11.39 -30.80
C ALA A 278 -11.14 12.86 -31.06
N LEU A 279 -11.81 13.52 -32.02
CA LEU A 279 -11.61 14.94 -32.31
C LEU A 279 -11.98 15.82 -31.12
N GLN A 280 -13.11 15.54 -30.46
CA GLN A 280 -13.57 16.30 -29.30
C GLN A 280 -12.67 16.07 -28.07
N ALA A 281 -12.24 14.83 -27.84
CA ALA A 281 -11.24 14.55 -26.81
C ALA A 281 -9.92 15.29 -27.09
N ALA A 282 -9.51 15.42 -28.36
CA ALA A 282 -8.32 16.18 -28.74
C ALA A 282 -8.50 17.70 -28.55
N GLN A 283 -9.70 18.23 -28.73
CA GLN A 283 -10.02 19.63 -28.42
C GLN A 283 -9.85 19.91 -26.92
N LEU A 284 -10.35 19.02 -26.04
CA LEU A 284 -10.12 19.18 -24.59
C LEU A 284 -8.63 19.07 -24.23
N LYS A 285 -7.89 18.13 -24.84
CA LYS A 285 -6.43 18.03 -24.64
C LYS A 285 -5.74 19.34 -25.03
N ALA A 286 -6.05 19.90 -26.19
CA ALA A 286 -5.49 21.16 -26.66
C ALA A 286 -5.84 22.31 -25.69
N PHE A 287 -7.07 22.36 -25.19
CA PHE A 287 -7.51 23.36 -24.22
C PHE A 287 -6.74 23.28 -22.90
N LEU A 288 -6.58 22.07 -22.33
CA LEU A 288 -5.92 21.85 -21.05
C LEU A 288 -4.40 22.10 -21.08
N GLU A 289 -3.77 21.89 -22.25
CA GLU A 289 -2.33 22.07 -22.43
C GLU A 289 -1.95 23.44 -23.03
N ASP A 290 -2.94 24.27 -23.38
CA ASP A 290 -2.70 25.65 -23.82
C ASP A 290 -2.30 26.52 -22.61
N PRO A 291 -1.09 27.13 -22.62
CA PRO A 291 -0.66 28.04 -21.57
C PRO A 291 -1.63 29.20 -21.31
N ALA A 292 -2.40 29.65 -22.30
CA ALA A 292 -3.37 30.72 -22.15
C ALA A 292 -4.53 30.36 -21.22
N ASN A 293 -4.85 29.07 -21.05
CA ASN A 293 -5.93 28.59 -20.20
C ASN A 293 -5.47 28.18 -18.80
N PHE A 294 -4.16 28.01 -18.59
CA PHE A 294 -3.62 27.47 -17.34
C PHE A 294 -3.98 28.32 -16.11
N ASP A 295 -3.92 29.65 -16.22
CA ASP A 295 -4.23 30.53 -15.09
C ASP A 295 -5.68 30.36 -14.61
N THR A 296 -6.62 30.23 -15.54
CA THR A 296 -8.03 29.98 -15.23
C THR A 296 -8.21 28.62 -14.55
N LEU A 297 -7.62 27.56 -15.11
CA LEU A 297 -7.66 26.20 -14.54
C LEU A 297 -7.04 26.17 -13.14
N SER A 298 -5.93 26.89 -12.95
CA SER A 298 -5.24 27.02 -11.66
C SER A 298 -6.11 27.73 -10.65
N VAL A 299 -6.78 28.85 -11.01
CA VAL A 299 -7.72 29.54 -10.11
C VAL A 299 -8.86 28.62 -9.68
N VAL A 300 -9.46 27.86 -10.62
CA VAL A 300 -10.55 26.92 -10.31
C VAL A 300 -10.08 25.81 -9.36
N PHE A 301 -8.95 25.19 -9.66
CA PHE A 301 -8.35 24.14 -8.82
C PHE A 301 -8.02 24.67 -7.41
N ASN A 302 -7.34 25.82 -7.33
CA ASN A 302 -6.77 26.36 -6.10
C ASN A 302 -7.84 26.82 -5.10
N ARG A 303 -9.09 27.04 -5.53
CA ARG A 303 -10.23 27.34 -4.62
C ARG A 303 -10.53 26.20 -3.65
N SER A 304 -10.13 24.97 -3.97
CA SER A 304 -10.38 23.79 -3.15
C SER A 304 -9.54 23.74 -1.86
N SER A 305 -8.39 24.43 -1.82
CA SER A 305 -7.42 24.29 -0.73
C SER A 305 -6.47 25.49 -0.59
N ARG A 306 -6.07 25.80 0.65
CA ARG A 306 -5.03 26.80 0.93
C ARG A 306 -3.63 26.35 0.52
N PHE A 307 -3.38 25.04 0.44
CA PHE A 307 -2.06 24.46 0.15
C PHE A 307 -1.97 23.82 -1.23
N GLY A 308 -3.10 23.35 -1.76
CA GLY A 308 -3.18 22.75 -3.08
C GLY A 308 -2.90 23.79 -4.16
N ARG A 309 -1.82 23.64 -4.93
CA ARG A 309 -1.55 24.50 -6.08
C ARG A 309 -1.35 23.66 -7.33
N LEU A 310 -2.15 23.91 -8.35
CA LEU A 310 -1.97 23.32 -9.66
C LEU A 310 -0.63 23.79 -10.26
N GLN A 311 0.15 22.85 -10.78
CA GLN A 311 1.44 23.13 -11.43
C GLN A 311 1.38 22.84 -12.92
N THR A 312 0.83 21.70 -13.33
CA THR A 312 0.71 21.30 -14.74
C THR A 312 -0.46 20.33 -14.93
N VAL A 313 -0.96 20.25 -16.16
CA VAL A 313 -1.90 19.22 -16.61
C VAL A 313 -1.29 18.55 -17.85
N GLN A 314 -0.99 17.27 -17.77
CA GLN A 314 -0.44 16.49 -18.88
C GLN A 314 -1.50 15.51 -19.36
N CYS A 315 -1.90 15.59 -20.63
CA CYS A 315 -2.96 14.75 -21.17
C CYS A 315 -2.42 13.64 -22.08
N ALA A 316 -2.95 12.44 -21.92
CA ALA A 316 -2.77 11.33 -22.84
C ALA A 316 -4.12 10.90 -23.43
N MET A 317 -4.13 10.33 -24.64
CA MET A 317 -5.35 9.89 -25.31
C MET A 317 -5.27 8.43 -25.74
N ALA A 318 -6.42 7.74 -25.66
CA ALA A 318 -6.61 6.41 -26.23
C ALA A 318 -7.94 6.39 -26.98
N GLY A 319 -7.89 6.61 -28.30
CA GLY A 319 -9.08 6.80 -29.12
C GLY A 319 -9.86 8.05 -28.67
N ARG A 320 -11.12 7.85 -28.25
CA ARG A 320 -12.01 8.92 -27.75
C ARG A 320 -11.97 9.15 -26.23
N ASN A 321 -11.03 8.49 -25.54
CA ASN A 321 -10.80 8.67 -24.12
C ASN A 321 -9.59 9.58 -23.89
N ILE A 322 -9.67 10.46 -22.90
CA ILE A 322 -8.60 11.35 -22.46
C ILE A 322 -8.28 11.10 -20.99
N TYR A 323 -6.99 11.04 -20.68
CA TYR A 323 -6.44 10.85 -19.34
C TYR A 323 -5.68 12.12 -18.98
N MET A 324 -6.15 12.85 -17.97
CA MET A 324 -5.68 14.21 -17.67
C MET A 324 -4.88 14.20 -16.38
N ARG A 325 -3.55 14.12 -16.43
CA ARG A 325 -2.69 14.01 -15.25
C ARG A 325 -2.38 15.40 -14.68
N PHE A 326 -3.13 15.78 -13.65
CA PHE A 326 -2.90 16.99 -12.87
C PHE A 326 -1.72 16.77 -11.91
N SER A 327 -0.74 17.67 -11.93
CA SER A 327 0.37 17.73 -10.97
C SER A 327 0.20 18.93 -10.05
N CYS A 328 0.28 18.72 -8.74
CA CYS A 328 -0.04 19.76 -7.77
C CYS A 328 0.89 19.73 -6.54
N SER A 329 1.25 20.89 -5.99
CA SER A 329 1.85 20.95 -4.65
C SER A 329 0.78 20.76 -3.58
N THR A 330 1.15 20.18 -2.44
CA THR A 330 0.19 19.77 -1.39
C THR A 330 0.58 20.27 0.01
N GLY A 331 1.56 21.18 0.09
CA GLY A 331 2.18 21.56 1.35
C GLY A 331 2.84 20.34 2.01
N ASP A 332 2.67 20.18 3.32
CA ASP A 332 3.24 19.06 4.08
C ASP A 332 2.37 17.79 4.10
N ALA A 333 1.18 17.83 3.47
CA ALA A 333 0.37 16.63 3.29
C ALA A 333 0.87 15.82 2.09
N MET A 334 0.71 14.50 2.12
CA MET A 334 0.89 13.66 0.93
C MET A 334 -0.14 14.05 -0.16
N GLY A 335 -1.37 14.35 0.28
CA GLY A 335 -2.27 15.25 -0.46
C GLY A 335 -3.31 14.61 -1.37
N MET A 336 -3.49 13.29 -1.37
CA MET A 336 -4.43 12.60 -2.29
C MET A 336 -5.88 13.08 -2.20
N ASN A 337 -6.41 13.36 -1.01
CA ASN A 337 -7.77 13.87 -0.87
C ASN A 337 -7.88 15.33 -1.34
N MET A 338 -6.85 16.12 -1.05
CA MET A 338 -6.77 17.53 -1.42
C MET A 338 -6.76 17.71 -2.94
N ILE A 339 -5.93 16.94 -3.64
CA ILE A 339 -5.85 17.02 -5.10
C ILE A 339 -7.11 16.48 -5.78
N SER A 340 -7.73 15.41 -5.25
CA SER A 340 -8.95 14.86 -5.85
C SER A 340 -10.08 15.90 -5.83
N LYS A 341 -10.22 16.64 -4.72
CA LYS A 341 -11.19 17.74 -4.63
C LYS A 341 -10.89 18.86 -5.62
N GLY A 342 -9.63 19.27 -5.73
CA GLY A 342 -9.23 20.31 -6.68
C GLY A 342 -9.47 19.90 -8.14
N VAL A 343 -9.19 18.64 -8.48
CA VAL A 343 -9.47 18.10 -9.81
C VAL A 343 -10.97 18.05 -10.08
N GLN A 344 -11.78 17.63 -9.11
CA GLN A 344 -13.25 17.61 -9.28
C GLN A 344 -13.78 19.00 -9.64
N ASN A 345 -13.34 20.05 -8.93
CA ASN A 345 -13.73 21.43 -9.26
C ASN A 345 -13.39 21.81 -10.71
N VAL A 346 -12.24 21.36 -11.22
CA VAL A 346 -11.84 21.62 -12.62
C VAL A 346 -12.72 20.83 -13.58
N LEU A 347 -13.03 19.57 -13.29
CA LEU A 347 -13.94 18.78 -14.12
C LEU A 347 -15.34 19.40 -14.19
N ASP A 348 -15.87 19.86 -13.05
CA ASP A 348 -17.17 20.54 -12.98
C ASP A 348 -17.17 21.83 -13.82
N TYR A 349 -16.09 22.61 -13.75
CA TYR A 349 -15.90 23.81 -14.57
C TYR A 349 -15.84 23.50 -16.08
N LEU A 350 -15.16 22.41 -16.46
CA LEU A 350 -15.03 22.03 -17.86
C LEU A 350 -16.36 21.56 -18.47
N GLN A 351 -17.32 21.11 -17.66
CA GLN A 351 -18.60 20.61 -18.15
C GLN A 351 -19.42 21.69 -18.88
N ASP A 352 -19.21 22.98 -18.57
CA ASP A 352 -19.90 24.09 -19.23
C ASP A 352 -19.48 24.24 -20.71
N ASP A 353 -18.18 24.12 -21.00
CA ASP A 353 -17.62 24.26 -22.35
C ASP A 353 -17.55 22.92 -23.11
N PHE A 354 -17.51 21.81 -22.38
CA PHE A 354 -17.45 20.44 -22.91
C PHE A 354 -18.63 19.60 -22.38
N PRO A 355 -19.89 19.94 -22.71
CA PRO A 355 -21.07 19.30 -22.12
C PRO A 355 -21.24 17.82 -22.51
N ASP A 356 -20.55 17.37 -23.55
CA ASP A 356 -20.51 15.97 -24.00
C ASP A 356 -19.33 15.18 -23.42
N MET A 357 -18.55 15.77 -22.51
CA MET A 357 -17.57 15.08 -21.68
C MET A 357 -18.27 14.14 -20.71
N ASP A 358 -18.00 12.85 -20.84
CA ASP A 358 -18.44 11.80 -19.92
C ASP A 358 -17.27 11.45 -18.99
N VAL A 359 -17.27 11.98 -17.76
CA VAL A 359 -16.24 11.68 -16.74
C VAL A 359 -16.45 10.27 -16.23
N ILE A 360 -15.61 9.34 -16.68
CA ILE A 360 -15.72 7.92 -16.33
C ILE A 360 -15.21 7.66 -14.91
N SER A 361 -14.13 8.33 -14.52
CA SER A 361 -13.57 8.19 -13.17
C SER A 361 -12.62 9.35 -12.86
N ILE A 362 -12.62 9.78 -11.59
CA ILE A 362 -11.61 10.71 -11.06
C ILE A 362 -10.19 10.12 -11.08
N SER A 363 -10.05 8.80 -11.20
CA SER A 363 -8.78 8.08 -11.19
C SER A 363 -8.72 7.03 -12.31
N GLY A 364 -8.34 7.46 -13.51
CA GLY A 364 -8.12 6.63 -14.69
C GLY A 364 -6.82 5.83 -14.71
N ASN A 365 -6.23 5.55 -13.53
CA ASN A 365 -4.94 4.86 -13.37
C ASN A 365 -3.72 5.52 -14.03
N PHE A 366 -3.83 6.73 -14.57
CA PHE A 366 -2.70 7.48 -15.15
C PHE A 366 -1.99 8.39 -14.13
N CYS A 367 -2.36 8.33 -12.85
CA CYS A 367 -1.70 9.12 -11.79
C CYS A 367 -0.21 8.77 -11.67
N SER A 368 0.24 7.52 -11.48
CA SER A 368 -0.49 6.29 -11.07
C SER A 368 -0.32 6.05 -9.57
N ASP A 369 -1.33 5.54 -8.86
CA ASP A 369 -1.28 5.40 -7.39
C ASP A 369 -1.38 3.95 -6.94
N LYS A 370 -0.42 3.44 -6.18
CA LYS A 370 -0.35 2.06 -5.64
C LYS A 370 -0.23 0.99 -6.72
N LYS A 371 0.33 1.35 -7.88
CA LYS A 371 0.61 0.48 -9.03
C LYS A 371 1.95 0.86 -9.66
N SER A 372 2.75 -0.14 -10.00
CA SER A 372 3.99 0.08 -10.74
C SER A 372 3.68 0.61 -12.14
N ALA A 373 4.17 1.82 -12.44
CA ALA A 373 3.89 2.51 -13.70
C ALA A 373 5.07 3.34 -14.17
N ALA A 374 5.32 3.32 -15.49
CA ALA A 374 6.46 3.99 -16.10
C ALA A 374 6.32 5.52 -16.05
N VAL A 375 5.09 6.02 -16.06
CA VAL A 375 4.82 7.46 -15.96
C VAL A 375 5.37 8.04 -14.66
N ASN A 376 5.31 7.30 -13.54
CA ASN A 376 5.87 7.78 -12.27
C ASN A 376 7.41 7.74 -12.27
N TRP A 377 7.99 6.75 -12.95
CA TRP A 377 9.44 6.64 -13.12
C TRP A 377 10.01 7.79 -13.95
N ILE A 378 9.32 8.14 -15.05
CA ILE A 378 9.79 9.12 -16.04
C ILE A 378 9.46 10.54 -15.61
N GLU A 379 8.20 10.79 -15.22
CA GLU A 379 7.70 12.15 -14.96
C GLU A 379 7.75 12.54 -13.46
N GLY A 380 8.01 11.56 -12.60
CA GLY A 380 7.94 11.71 -11.15
C GLY A 380 6.51 11.70 -10.59
N ARG A 381 6.40 11.53 -9.26
CA ARG A 381 5.15 11.65 -8.49
C ARG A 381 5.43 11.82 -6.99
N GLY A 382 4.81 12.79 -6.33
CA GLY A 382 5.25 13.17 -4.99
C GLY A 382 6.58 13.90 -5.06
N LYS A 383 7.62 13.37 -4.41
CA LYS A 383 8.94 14.00 -4.32
C LYS A 383 9.98 13.22 -5.10
N SER A 384 10.61 13.87 -6.06
CA SER A 384 11.75 13.30 -6.79
C SER A 384 13.03 13.73 -6.08
N VAL A 385 13.82 12.77 -5.60
CA VAL A 385 15.01 13.03 -4.77
C VAL A 385 16.22 12.31 -5.34
N VAL A 386 17.35 13.02 -5.39
CA VAL A 386 18.68 12.43 -5.56
C VAL A 386 19.43 12.57 -4.25
N CYS A 387 20.11 11.51 -3.83
CA CYS A 387 20.97 11.52 -2.64
C CYS A 387 22.29 10.84 -2.97
N GLU A 388 23.41 11.44 -2.60
CA GLU A 388 24.75 10.95 -2.92
C GLU A 388 25.73 11.08 -1.77
N ALA A 389 26.78 10.25 -1.80
CA ALA A 389 27.90 10.32 -0.88
C ALA A 389 29.19 9.83 -1.54
N VAL A 390 30.32 10.30 -1.03
CA VAL A 390 31.64 9.72 -1.29
C VAL A 390 32.07 8.91 -0.08
N ILE A 391 32.39 7.64 -0.28
CA ILE A 391 32.85 6.72 0.76
C ILE A 391 34.35 6.45 0.57
N LYS A 392 35.14 6.82 1.58
CA LYS A 392 36.60 6.72 1.52
C LYS A 392 37.07 5.27 1.50
N GLU A 393 38.18 4.99 0.82
CA GLU A 393 38.75 3.64 0.69
C GLU A 393 38.85 2.90 2.05
N GLU A 394 39.40 3.60 3.04
CA GLU A 394 39.60 3.06 4.38
C GLU A 394 38.28 2.63 5.04
N ILE A 395 37.19 3.34 4.77
CA ILE A 395 35.86 3.07 5.30
C ILE A 395 35.21 1.91 4.54
N VAL A 396 35.37 1.83 3.22
CA VAL A 396 34.95 0.67 2.42
C VAL A 396 35.60 -0.61 2.96
N ARG A 397 36.90 -0.58 3.25
CA ARG A 397 37.62 -1.73 3.81
C ARG A 397 37.25 -2.01 5.27
N LYS A 398 37.28 -0.99 6.14
CA LYS A 398 37.12 -1.15 7.58
C LYS A 398 35.68 -1.35 8.02
N VAL A 399 34.73 -0.61 7.46
CA VAL A 399 33.31 -0.68 7.84
C VAL A 399 32.57 -1.63 6.93
N LEU A 400 32.71 -1.50 5.61
CA LEU A 400 31.95 -2.26 4.62
C LEU A 400 32.55 -3.63 4.28
N LYS A 401 33.79 -3.89 4.70
CA LYS A 401 34.47 -5.19 4.60
C LYS A 401 34.55 -5.71 3.15
N THR A 402 34.74 -4.79 2.21
CA THR A 402 34.86 -5.05 0.77
C THR A 402 35.88 -4.08 0.13
N ASN A 403 35.90 -3.98 -1.20
CA ASN A 403 36.68 -3.01 -1.96
C ASN A 403 35.78 -2.30 -3.00
N VAL A 404 36.24 -1.16 -3.52
CA VAL A 404 35.49 -0.31 -4.47
C VAL A 404 35.18 -1.06 -5.77
N GLN A 405 36.17 -1.74 -6.35
CA GLN A 405 36.02 -2.44 -7.62
C GLN A 405 34.91 -3.48 -7.58
N SER A 406 34.87 -4.32 -6.54
CA SER A 406 33.83 -5.33 -6.36
C SER A 406 32.43 -4.73 -6.17
N LEU A 407 32.33 -3.56 -5.56
CA LEU A 407 31.05 -2.86 -5.38
C LEU A 407 30.52 -2.30 -6.70
N VAL A 408 31.38 -1.64 -7.48
CA VAL A 408 31.04 -1.09 -8.80
C VAL A 408 30.63 -2.22 -9.75
N GLU A 409 31.45 -3.28 -9.84
CA GLU A 409 31.16 -4.46 -10.67
C GLU A 409 29.83 -5.11 -10.27
N LEU A 410 29.62 -5.33 -8.97
CA LEU A 410 28.36 -5.90 -8.47
C LEU A 410 27.17 -5.01 -8.83
N ASN A 411 27.26 -3.68 -8.68
CA ASN A 411 26.15 -2.79 -9.00
C ASN A 411 25.78 -2.87 -10.49
N VAL A 412 26.78 -2.87 -11.38
CA VAL A 412 26.56 -3.01 -12.82
C VAL A 412 25.90 -4.35 -13.14
N ILE A 413 26.41 -5.46 -12.61
CA ILE A 413 25.89 -6.79 -12.93
C ILE A 413 24.51 -7.04 -12.31
N LYS A 414 24.30 -6.61 -11.05
CA LYS A 414 23.07 -6.88 -10.30
C LYS A 414 21.99 -5.84 -10.56
N ASN A 415 22.24 -4.59 -10.16
CA ASN A 415 21.22 -3.55 -10.10
C ASN A 415 20.90 -2.99 -11.48
N LEU A 416 21.85 -3.00 -12.42
CA LEU A 416 21.62 -2.55 -13.80
C LEU A 416 21.30 -3.73 -14.72
N ALA A 417 22.28 -4.57 -15.03
CA ALA A 417 22.13 -5.65 -16.00
C ALA A 417 21.10 -6.71 -15.54
N GLY A 418 21.16 -7.13 -14.27
CA GLY A 418 20.21 -8.09 -13.70
C GLY A 418 18.76 -7.57 -13.73
N SER A 419 18.55 -6.32 -13.32
CA SER A 419 17.23 -5.67 -13.40
C SER A 419 16.75 -5.49 -14.84
N ALA A 420 17.64 -5.17 -15.78
CA ALA A 420 17.32 -5.08 -17.20
C ALA A 420 16.89 -6.45 -17.77
N VAL A 421 17.62 -7.53 -17.46
CA VAL A 421 17.25 -8.91 -17.84
C VAL A 421 15.89 -9.31 -17.25
N ALA A 422 15.59 -8.86 -16.03
CA ALA A 422 14.31 -9.12 -15.38
C ALA A 422 13.14 -8.28 -15.93
N GLY A 423 13.40 -7.29 -16.80
CA GLY A 423 12.39 -6.34 -17.26
C GLY A 423 11.83 -5.47 -16.12
N ALA A 424 12.67 -5.15 -15.13
CA ALA A 424 12.25 -4.37 -13.97
C ALA A 424 11.90 -2.92 -14.36
N LEU A 425 10.80 -2.41 -13.81
CA LEU A 425 10.35 -1.04 -14.02
C LEU A 425 10.64 -0.20 -12.76
N GLY A 426 11.62 0.69 -12.85
CA GLY A 426 12.09 1.52 -11.73
C GLY A 426 12.83 0.76 -10.62
N GLY A 427 13.07 -0.55 -10.79
CA GLY A 427 13.70 -1.43 -9.81
C GLY A 427 15.21 -1.64 -10.05
N PHE A 428 15.97 -0.57 -10.24
CA PHE A 428 17.42 -0.62 -10.51
C PHE A 428 18.24 -0.45 -9.22
N ASN A 429 17.86 -1.18 -8.17
CA ASN A 429 18.38 -1.08 -6.81
C ASN A 429 18.44 -2.46 -6.12
N ALA A 430 19.04 -2.52 -4.93
CA ALA A 430 19.16 -3.76 -4.19
C ALA A 430 17.93 -4.05 -3.29
N HIS A 431 17.53 -3.09 -2.46
CA HIS A 431 16.43 -3.25 -1.49
C HIS A 431 15.80 -1.92 -1.02
N ALA A 432 15.68 -0.92 -1.91
CA ALA A 432 15.06 0.37 -1.54
C ALA A 432 13.68 0.19 -0.85
N SER A 433 12.89 -0.77 -1.34
CA SER A 433 11.58 -1.14 -0.77
C SER A 433 11.62 -1.52 0.71
N ASN A 434 12.69 -2.18 1.19
CA ASN A 434 12.80 -2.55 2.60
C ASN A 434 12.92 -1.30 3.49
N ILE A 435 13.75 -0.36 3.06
CA ILE A 435 13.99 0.88 3.80
C ILE A 435 12.77 1.78 3.78
N VAL A 436 12.19 2.00 2.59
CA VAL A 436 10.97 2.80 2.40
C VAL A 436 9.84 2.26 3.28
N SER A 437 9.55 0.95 3.20
CA SER A 437 8.49 0.33 4.01
C SER A 437 8.71 0.52 5.51
N ALA A 438 9.94 0.30 5.99
CA ALA A 438 10.24 0.40 7.41
C ALA A 438 10.09 1.83 7.95
N ILE A 439 10.53 2.84 7.18
CA ILE A 439 10.35 4.25 7.54
C ILE A 439 8.87 4.63 7.43
N PHE A 440 8.18 4.20 6.37
CA PHE A 440 6.78 4.53 6.11
C PHE A 440 5.86 4.07 7.25
N ILE A 441 6.01 2.81 7.67
CA ILE A 441 5.24 2.25 8.79
C ILE A 441 5.56 2.99 10.09
N ALA A 442 6.85 3.27 10.36
CA ALA A 442 7.27 3.98 11.57
C ALA A 442 6.73 5.41 11.63
N THR A 443 6.60 6.08 10.48
CA THR A 443 6.25 7.50 10.40
C THR A 443 4.81 7.77 9.94
N GLY A 444 3.98 6.73 9.85
CA GLY A 444 2.55 6.85 9.56
C GLY A 444 2.22 7.23 8.12
N GLN A 445 3.10 6.89 7.19
CA GLN A 445 2.85 7.00 5.76
C GLN A 445 1.96 5.84 5.28
N ASP A 446 1.53 5.88 4.02
CA ASP A 446 0.75 4.79 3.40
C ASP A 446 1.69 3.68 2.88
N PRO A 447 1.72 2.48 3.51
CA PRO A 447 2.65 1.42 3.10
C PRO A 447 2.36 0.87 1.70
N ALA A 448 1.14 1.04 1.17
CA ALA A 448 0.83 0.60 -0.19
C ALA A 448 1.51 1.46 -1.25
N GLN A 449 1.86 2.71 -0.93
CA GLN A 449 2.61 3.61 -1.82
C GLN A 449 4.10 3.24 -1.92
N ASN A 450 4.57 2.26 -1.14
CA ASN A 450 5.89 1.67 -1.32
C ASN A 450 6.09 1.13 -2.76
N VAL A 451 5.02 0.72 -3.46
CA VAL A 451 5.09 0.25 -4.85
C VAL A 451 5.76 1.26 -5.77
N GLU A 452 5.50 2.55 -5.61
CA GLU A 452 6.13 3.61 -6.42
C GLU A 452 7.21 4.36 -5.65
N SER A 453 7.04 4.55 -4.34
CA SER A 453 8.02 5.24 -3.50
C SER A 453 9.35 4.50 -3.39
N SER A 454 9.39 3.20 -3.72
CA SER A 454 10.62 2.41 -3.78
C SER A 454 11.27 2.35 -5.16
N GLN A 455 10.68 3.00 -6.18
CA GLN A 455 11.35 3.15 -7.46
C GLN A 455 12.66 3.92 -7.25
N CYS A 456 13.77 3.28 -7.61
CA CYS A 456 15.10 3.75 -7.31
C CYS A 456 16.10 3.20 -8.31
N ILE A 457 17.00 4.05 -8.79
CA ILE A 457 18.24 3.65 -9.45
C ILE A 457 19.43 3.96 -8.55
N THR A 458 20.26 2.95 -8.33
CA THR A 458 21.49 3.04 -7.53
C THR A 458 22.69 3.04 -8.47
N MET A 459 23.52 4.07 -8.41
CA MET A 459 24.73 4.23 -9.22
C MET A 459 25.97 4.24 -8.33
N LEU A 460 26.99 3.51 -8.74
CA LEU A 460 28.26 3.40 -8.03
C LEU A 460 29.39 3.66 -9.03
N GLU A 461 30.31 4.55 -8.67
CA GLU A 461 31.45 4.93 -9.50
C GLU A 461 32.74 4.94 -8.67
N ALA A 462 33.82 4.45 -9.27
CA ALA A 462 35.15 4.53 -8.69
C ALA A 462 35.73 5.91 -8.98
N ILE A 463 36.13 6.64 -7.95
CA ILE A 463 36.70 8.00 -8.07
C ILE A 463 38.08 8.06 -7.39
N ASN A 464 38.79 9.19 -7.56
CA ASN A 464 40.11 9.42 -6.95
C ASN A 464 41.11 8.27 -7.23
N ASP A 465 41.25 7.93 -8.51
CA ASP A 465 42.05 6.81 -9.03
C ASP A 465 41.58 5.43 -8.52
N GLY A 466 40.27 5.31 -8.26
CA GLY A 466 39.63 4.07 -7.82
C GLY A 466 39.78 3.76 -6.33
N ARG A 467 40.28 4.72 -5.54
CA ARG A 467 40.40 4.58 -4.09
C ARG A 467 39.06 4.76 -3.39
N ASP A 468 38.30 5.77 -3.80
CA ASP A 468 37.04 6.13 -3.15
C ASP A 468 35.86 5.70 -4.01
N LEU A 469 34.72 5.50 -3.36
CA LEU A 469 33.46 5.15 -3.99
C LEU A 469 32.53 6.36 -3.99
N HIS A 470 32.13 6.84 -5.15
CA HIS A 470 30.90 7.63 -5.27
C HIS A 470 29.71 6.68 -5.32
N ILE A 471 28.69 6.97 -4.54
CA ILE A 471 27.41 6.27 -4.56
C ILE A 471 26.28 7.29 -4.61
N SER A 472 25.29 7.04 -5.46
CA SER A 472 24.05 7.81 -5.49
C SER A 472 22.82 6.93 -5.63
N VAL A 473 21.70 7.42 -5.12
CA VAL A 473 20.36 6.89 -5.33
C VAL A 473 19.49 8.00 -5.92
N THR A 474 18.70 7.66 -6.93
CA THR A 474 17.69 8.56 -7.51
C THR A 474 16.32 7.92 -7.39
N MET A 475 15.43 8.58 -6.67
CA MET A 475 14.09 8.12 -6.35
C MET A 475 13.07 9.12 -6.87
N PRO A 476 12.49 8.92 -8.07
CA PRO A 476 11.68 9.92 -8.74
C PRO A 476 10.28 10.10 -8.14
N SER A 477 9.83 9.15 -7.30
CA SER A 477 8.42 9.07 -6.92
C SER A 477 8.15 8.81 -5.43
N ILE A 478 8.85 9.49 -4.52
CA ILE A 478 8.64 9.33 -3.06
C ILE A 478 7.35 10.04 -2.63
N GLU A 479 6.38 9.29 -2.13
CA GLU A 479 5.09 9.80 -1.69
C GLU A 479 5.02 9.86 -0.17
N VAL A 480 5.33 11.04 0.38
CA VAL A 480 5.33 11.25 1.83
C VAL A 480 4.62 12.53 2.21
N GLY A 481 4.12 12.55 3.45
CA GLY A 481 3.58 13.70 4.14
C GLY A 481 3.85 13.63 5.63
N THR A 482 3.78 14.78 6.30
CA THR A 482 3.95 14.90 7.75
C THR A 482 2.66 15.37 8.44
N VAL A 483 1.57 15.47 7.66
CA VAL A 483 0.21 15.82 8.08
C VAL A 483 -0.80 14.91 7.38
N GLY A 484 -1.79 14.44 8.16
CA GLY A 484 -2.92 13.65 7.68
C GLY A 484 -2.64 12.14 7.64
N GLY A 485 -3.70 11.35 7.56
CA GLY A 485 -3.61 9.89 7.59
C GLY A 485 -2.97 9.39 8.89
N GLY A 486 -2.08 8.40 8.81
CA GLY A 486 -1.44 7.78 9.96
C GLY A 486 -0.46 8.68 10.72
N THR A 487 -0.05 9.83 10.18
CA THR A 487 0.99 10.70 10.78
C THR A 487 0.56 11.33 12.11
N GLN A 488 -0.73 11.37 12.37
CA GLN A 488 -1.31 11.93 13.60
C GLN A 488 -1.34 10.94 14.77
N LEU A 489 -1.22 9.64 14.49
CA LEU A 489 -1.23 8.61 15.52
C LEU A 489 -0.01 8.78 16.44
N ALA A 490 -0.20 8.57 17.74
CA ALA A 490 0.78 8.98 18.75
C ALA A 490 2.20 8.41 18.48
N SER A 491 2.31 7.12 18.18
CA SER A 491 3.59 6.45 17.92
C SER A 491 4.27 6.95 16.64
N GLN A 492 3.50 7.10 15.57
CA GLN A 492 3.97 7.59 14.28
C GLN A 492 4.39 9.06 14.36
N SER A 493 3.61 9.86 15.08
CA SER A 493 3.89 11.26 15.36
C SER A 493 5.17 11.44 16.16
N ALA A 494 5.44 10.57 17.14
CA ALA A 494 6.70 10.57 17.89
C ALA A 494 7.92 10.25 16.99
N CYS A 495 7.76 9.34 16.02
CA CYS A 495 8.81 9.03 15.05
C CYS A 495 9.09 10.20 14.08
N LEU A 496 8.06 10.94 13.67
CA LEU A 496 8.22 12.17 12.89
C LEU A 496 8.88 13.29 13.71
N ASP A 497 8.58 13.37 15.00
CA ASP A 497 9.17 14.35 15.92
C ASP A 497 10.66 14.05 16.17
N LEU A 498 11.04 12.78 16.28
CA LEU A 498 12.45 12.34 16.33
C LEU A 498 13.26 12.82 15.12
N LEU A 499 12.62 12.90 13.95
CA LEU A 499 13.21 13.42 12.72
C LEU A 499 13.14 14.95 12.60
N GLY A 500 12.45 15.63 13.52
CA GLY A 500 12.26 17.08 13.49
C GLY A 500 11.27 17.58 12.42
N VAL A 501 10.43 16.69 11.86
CA VAL A 501 9.55 17.00 10.72
C VAL A 501 8.06 16.82 11.02
N LYS A 502 7.68 16.65 12.29
CA LYS A 502 6.26 16.48 12.69
C LYS A 502 5.40 17.68 12.28
N GLY A 503 4.27 17.40 11.64
CA GLY A 503 3.24 18.39 11.34
C GLY A 503 3.60 19.33 10.18
N ALA A 504 2.76 20.35 9.99
CA ALA A 504 2.92 21.36 8.95
C ALA A 504 4.01 22.37 9.30
N ASN A 505 4.83 22.73 8.34
CA ASN A 505 5.74 23.85 8.46
C ASN A 505 4.99 25.16 8.19
N ARG A 506 4.90 26.03 9.20
CA ARG A 506 4.10 27.27 9.11
C ARG A 506 4.77 28.37 8.29
N GLU A 507 6.10 28.41 8.29
CA GLU A 507 6.87 29.45 7.60
C GLU A 507 7.05 29.10 6.12
N SER A 508 7.32 27.83 5.84
CA SER A 508 7.56 27.33 4.48
C SER A 508 6.81 26.00 4.27
N PRO A 509 5.52 26.05 3.88
CA PRO A 509 4.73 24.85 3.64
C PRO A 509 5.40 23.84 2.70
N GLY A 510 5.35 22.57 3.08
CA GLY A 510 5.98 21.46 2.36
C GLY A 510 7.43 21.18 2.73
N THR A 511 8.07 22.04 3.52
CA THR A 511 9.47 21.82 3.92
C THR A 511 9.64 20.57 4.78
N ASN A 512 8.73 20.28 5.71
CA ASN A 512 8.85 19.10 6.56
C ASN A 512 8.68 17.82 5.73
N ALA A 513 7.72 17.80 4.80
CA ALA A 513 7.55 16.67 3.90
C ALA A 513 8.75 16.49 2.94
N ARG A 514 9.37 17.59 2.47
CA ARG A 514 10.59 17.52 1.64
C ARG A 514 11.77 16.95 2.43
N ILE A 515 11.98 17.38 3.68
CA ILE A 515 13.01 16.81 4.56
C ILE A 515 12.74 15.33 4.83
N LEU A 516 11.48 14.93 5.06
CA LEU A 516 11.16 13.51 5.22
C LEU A 516 11.54 12.69 3.99
N ALA A 517 11.29 13.20 2.77
CA ALA A 517 11.68 12.51 1.55
C ALA A 517 13.20 12.39 1.38
N THR A 518 13.97 13.43 1.77
CA THR A 518 15.44 13.34 1.73
C THR A 518 15.98 12.38 2.78
N VAL A 519 15.37 12.31 3.96
CA VAL A 519 15.69 11.29 4.99
C VAL A 519 15.38 9.88 4.48
N VAL A 520 14.25 9.67 3.78
CA VAL A 520 13.94 8.38 3.14
C VAL A 520 15.01 8.02 2.12
N ALA A 521 15.36 8.94 1.21
CA ALA A 521 16.39 8.70 0.20
C ALA A 521 17.77 8.45 0.82
N GLY A 522 18.17 9.20 1.86
CA GLY A 522 19.42 8.97 2.58
C GLY A 522 19.44 7.66 3.36
N GLY A 523 18.30 7.25 3.92
CA GLY A 523 18.13 5.91 4.49
C GLY A 523 18.31 4.82 3.43
N VAL A 524 17.71 4.99 2.25
CA VAL A 524 17.87 4.07 1.12
C VAL A 524 19.33 4.00 0.69
N LEU A 525 20.02 5.14 0.52
CA LEU A 525 21.45 5.21 0.21
C LEU A 525 22.29 4.39 1.21
N ALA A 526 22.04 4.57 2.52
CA ALA A 526 22.71 3.82 3.57
C ALA A 526 22.42 2.32 3.49
N GLY A 527 21.16 1.95 3.28
CA GLY A 527 20.73 0.57 3.10
C GLY A 527 21.42 -0.09 1.90
N GLU A 528 21.39 0.56 0.73
CA GLU A 528 21.99 0.09 -0.52
C GLU A 528 23.48 -0.17 -0.33
N LEU A 529 24.20 0.82 0.23
CA LEU A 529 25.64 0.73 0.49
C LEU A 529 25.99 -0.49 1.34
N SER A 530 25.25 -0.72 2.43
CA SER A 530 25.52 -1.84 3.34
C SER A 530 25.17 -3.20 2.71
N LEU A 531 24.02 -3.32 2.04
CA LEU A 531 23.60 -4.58 1.44
C LEU A 531 24.49 -4.99 0.27
N LEU A 532 24.80 -4.07 -0.66
CA LEU A 532 25.72 -4.33 -1.76
C LEU A 532 27.10 -4.76 -1.24
N SER A 533 27.57 -4.14 -0.15
CA SER A 533 28.82 -4.54 0.49
C SER A 533 28.78 -5.95 1.09
N ALA A 534 27.68 -6.31 1.75
CA ALA A 534 27.49 -7.65 2.29
C ALA A 534 27.41 -8.72 1.18
N LEU A 535 26.81 -8.39 0.04
CA LEU A 535 26.75 -9.25 -1.14
C LEU A 535 28.13 -9.42 -1.79
N ALA A 536 28.85 -8.31 -2.03
CA ALA A 536 30.19 -8.33 -2.62
C ALA A 536 31.19 -9.13 -1.76
N ALA A 537 31.03 -9.10 -0.43
CA ALA A 537 31.86 -9.86 0.50
C ALA A 537 31.37 -11.31 0.76
N GLY A 538 30.25 -11.75 0.15
CA GLY A 538 29.67 -13.08 0.38
C GLY A 538 29.14 -13.31 1.80
N GLN A 539 28.75 -12.25 2.52
CA GLN A 539 28.38 -12.27 3.94
C GLN A 539 26.88 -12.36 4.20
N LEU A 540 26.03 -12.19 3.17
CA LEU A 540 24.58 -12.09 3.34
C LEU A 540 23.99 -13.27 4.13
N VAL A 541 24.27 -14.50 3.71
CA VAL A 541 23.71 -15.72 4.33
C VAL A 541 24.13 -15.84 5.79
N LYS A 542 25.41 -15.55 6.12
CA LYS A 542 25.92 -15.63 7.49
C LYS A 542 25.24 -14.61 8.41
N SER A 543 25.01 -13.38 7.92
CA SER A 543 24.33 -12.33 8.69
C SER A 543 22.86 -12.67 8.92
N HIS A 544 22.11 -13.06 7.88
CA HIS A 544 20.71 -13.47 8.03
C HIS A 544 20.59 -14.66 8.99
N MET A 545 21.53 -15.60 8.94
CA MET A 545 21.49 -16.77 9.83
C MET A 545 21.72 -16.42 11.30
N LYS A 546 22.49 -15.37 11.58
CA LYS A 546 22.80 -14.93 12.95
C LYS A 546 21.68 -14.10 13.58
N TYR A 547 20.98 -13.28 12.80
CA TYR A 547 20.04 -12.28 13.34
C TYR A 547 18.59 -12.46 12.88
N ASN A 548 18.34 -13.19 11.79
CA ASN A 548 16.99 -13.39 11.23
C ASN A 548 16.48 -14.83 11.42
N ARG A 549 17.26 -15.70 12.05
CA ARG A 549 16.76 -16.95 12.66
C ARG A 549 17.11 -16.94 14.14
N SER A 550 16.12 -17.10 15.00
CA SER A 550 16.38 -17.20 16.43
C SER A 550 17.11 -18.53 16.70
N SER A 551 18.26 -18.47 17.38
CA SER A 551 18.89 -19.67 17.95
C SER A 551 18.03 -20.32 19.04
N ARG A 552 16.98 -19.62 19.51
CA ARG A 552 15.97 -20.09 20.46
C ARG A 552 14.97 -21.09 19.86
N ASP A 553 14.63 -20.98 18.57
CA ASP A 553 13.70 -21.93 17.93
C ASP A 553 14.37 -23.29 17.68
N MET A 554 15.68 -23.30 17.43
CA MET A 554 16.47 -24.54 17.26
C MET A 554 16.59 -25.34 18.56
N SER A 555 16.75 -24.67 19.71
CA SER A 555 16.84 -25.37 21.01
C SER A 555 15.49 -25.93 21.48
N LYS A 556 14.38 -25.23 21.19
CA LYS A 556 13.02 -25.74 21.46
C LYS A 556 12.65 -26.92 20.54
N ALA A 557 12.97 -26.85 19.25
CA ALA A 557 12.73 -27.96 18.32
C ALA A 557 13.57 -29.20 18.67
N ALA A 558 14.82 -29.01 19.11
CA ALA A 558 15.68 -30.10 19.57
C ALA A 558 15.21 -30.72 20.91
N SER A 559 14.63 -29.91 21.81
CA SER A 559 14.06 -30.42 23.07
C SER A 559 12.74 -31.17 22.92
N LEU A 560 11.98 -30.92 21.84
CA LEU A 560 10.75 -31.66 21.52
C LEU A 560 11.01 -33.00 20.80
N SER A 561 12.23 -33.20 20.26
CA SER A 561 12.66 -34.46 19.65
C SER A 561 13.41 -35.41 20.61
N LEU A 562 13.57 -35.03 21.88
CA LEU A 562 14.33 -35.78 22.90
C LEU A 562 13.51 -36.03 24.18
N THR A 563 12.26 -36.44 24.00
CA THR A 563 11.45 -37.07 25.04
C THR A 563 11.02 -38.45 24.54
N PRO A 564 11.38 -39.55 25.24
CA PRO A 564 11.04 -40.92 24.85
C PRO A 564 9.54 -41.19 24.74
#